data_AF-A0AA43J7L7-F1
#
_entry.id   AF-A0AA43J7L7-F1
#
_cell.length_a   1.000
_cell.length_b   1.000
_cell.length_c   1.000
_cell.angle_alpha   90.00
_cell.angle_beta   90.00
_cell.angle_gamma   90.00
#
_symmetry.space_group_name_H-M   'P 1'
#
loop_
_entity.id
_entity.type
_entity.pdbx_description
1 polymer ?
#
loop_
_entity_poly.entity_id
_entity_poly.type
_entity_poly.pdbx_seq_one_letter_code
_entity_poly.pdbx_strand_id
1 'polypeptide(L)'
;MATPTPQDLMAEVKTAWAGLDAPPPADMAIMNWEYGEDAVVAFVGVRPVDVDIDSAGFRVATPLLELPAHAAAAYLGPYLVSILRGFQIQEEVGFPIEIKTLSHTIYALASPGFWTDIASPHLNDACVSALGRVARFVIEHGDAFLVSKEETRGLERLVRSVDRRLKPSGSH
;
A
#
# COMPACT_ATOMS: atom_id res chain seq x y z
N MET A 1 -18.69 -0.78 -16.77
CA MET A 1 -17.60 0.17 -16.49
C MET A 1 -16.32 -0.43 -17.04
N ALA A 2 -15.44 0.36 -17.64
CA ALA A 2 -14.14 -0.15 -18.07
C ALA A 2 -13.33 -0.61 -16.85
N THR A 3 -12.54 -1.68 -17.00
CA THR A 3 -11.59 -2.12 -15.97
C THR A 3 -10.56 -0.99 -15.76
N PRO A 4 -10.34 -0.52 -14.53
CA PRO A 4 -9.38 0.55 -14.28
C PRO A 4 -7.96 0.10 -14.63
N THR A 5 -7.19 0.97 -15.25
CA THR A 5 -5.78 0.72 -15.52
C THR A 5 -4.95 0.90 -14.25
N PRO A 6 -3.71 0.36 -14.19
CA PRO A 6 -2.80 0.67 -13.08
C PRO A 6 -2.57 2.18 -12.91
N GLN A 7 -2.56 2.93 -14.01
CA GLN A 7 -2.39 4.38 -13.98
C GLN A 7 -3.57 5.09 -13.30
N ASP A 8 -4.80 4.66 -13.60
CA ASP A 8 -6.00 5.18 -12.94
C ASP A 8 -5.93 4.90 -11.43
N LEU A 9 -5.56 3.68 -11.05
CA LEU A 9 -5.45 3.29 -9.64
C LEU A 9 -4.34 4.06 -8.90
N MET A 10 -3.18 4.29 -9.53
CA MET A 10 -2.13 5.12 -8.94
C MET A 10 -2.60 6.55 -8.70
N ALA A 11 -3.31 7.15 -9.66
CA ALA A 11 -3.86 8.50 -9.52
C ALA A 11 -4.91 8.57 -8.41
N GLU A 12 -5.76 7.56 -8.29
CA GLU A 12 -6.73 7.44 -7.21
C GLU A 12 -6.07 7.32 -5.83
N VAL A 13 -5.06 6.46 -5.69
CA VAL A 13 -4.29 6.33 -4.44
C VAL A 13 -3.65 7.66 -4.05
N LYS A 14 -2.95 8.32 -5.00
CA LYS A 14 -2.32 9.62 -4.74
C LYS A 14 -3.33 10.68 -4.31
N THR A 15 -4.49 10.71 -4.97
CA THR A 15 -5.57 11.65 -4.62
C THR A 15 -6.12 11.38 -3.22
N ALA A 16 -6.37 10.11 -2.89
CA ALA A 16 -6.90 9.73 -1.59
C ALA A 16 -5.92 10.01 -0.45
N TRP A 17 -4.62 9.77 -0.67
CA TRP A 17 -3.56 10.01 0.32
C TRP A 17 -3.08 11.46 0.41
N ALA A 18 -3.53 12.35 -0.50
CA ALA A 18 -3.05 13.74 -0.54
C ALA A 18 -3.31 14.53 0.75
N GLY A 19 -4.33 14.15 1.51
CA GLY A 19 -4.66 14.81 2.78
C GLY A 19 -3.87 14.32 4.00
N LEU A 20 -3.01 13.31 3.85
CA LEU A 20 -2.23 12.78 4.97
C LEU A 20 -0.92 13.56 5.14
N ASP A 21 -0.62 13.92 6.38
CA ASP A 21 0.64 14.54 6.77
C ASP A 21 1.74 13.50 6.92
N ALA A 22 2.99 13.98 6.94
CA ALA A 22 4.12 13.15 7.35
C ALA A 22 3.91 12.72 8.81
N PRO A 23 4.06 11.42 9.14
CA PRO A 23 4.08 10.98 10.52
C PRO A 23 5.18 11.69 11.33
N PRO A 24 5.01 11.82 12.65
CA PRO A 24 6.04 12.40 13.52
C PRO A 24 7.38 11.68 13.36
N PRO A 25 8.52 12.41 13.30
CA PRO A 25 9.84 11.79 13.15
C PRO A 25 10.17 10.72 14.20
N ALA A 26 9.62 10.83 15.40
CA ALA A 26 9.79 9.85 16.47
C ALA A 26 9.21 8.47 16.11
N ASP A 27 8.09 8.45 15.38
CA ASP A 27 7.44 7.21 14.91
C ASP A 27 8.22 6.54 13.77
N MET A 28 9.19 7.27 13.21
CA MET A 28 10.02 6.85 12.08
C MET A 28 11.45 6.47 12.50
N ALA A 29 11.73 6.33 13.80
CA ALA A 29 13.06 6.02 14.32
C ALA A 29 13.71 4.77 13.69
N ILE A 30 12.87 3.78 13.32
CA ILE A 30 13.32 2.54 12.66
C ILE A 30 14.01 2.79 11.32
N MET A 31 13.67 3.87 10.61
CA MET A 31 14.30 4.21 9.33
C MET A 31 15.80 4.39 9.50
N ASN A 32 16.23 5.03 10.59
CA ASN A 32 17.63 5.21 10.88
C ASN A 32 18.29 3.93 11.41
N TRP A 33 17.61 3.17 12.27
CA TRP A 33 18.20 2.01 12.93
C TRP A 33 18.36 0.79 12.03
N GLU A 34 17.37 0.51 11.18
CA GLU A 34 17.33 -0.72 10.37
C GLU A 34 17.61 -0.48 8.88
N TYR A 35 17.22 0.69 8.35
CA TYR A 35 17.23 0.94 6.92
C TYR A 35 18.29 1.94 6.44
N GLY A 36 18.86 2.73 7.35
CA GLY A 36 19.95 3.67 7.09
C GLY A 36 19.52 5.03 6.56
N GLU A 37 20.52 5.86 6.22
CA GLU A 37 20.33 7.28 5.89
C GLU A 37 19.45 7.51 4.66
N ASP A 38 19.59 6.68 3.62
CA ASP A 38 18.76 6.80 2.41
C ASP A 38 17.26 6.62 2.71
N ALA A 39 16.91 5.71 3.64
CA ALA A 39 15.52 5.52 4.07
C ALA A 39 15.04 6.69 4.94
N VAL A 40 15.92 7.28 5.76
CA VAL A 40 15.61 8.51 6.49
C VAL A 40 15.24 9.63 5.51
N VAL A 41 16.02 9.81 4.44
CA VAL A 41 15.74 10.81 3.40
C VAL A 41 14.42 10.52 2.67
N ALA A 42 14.11 9.24 2.40
CA ALA A 42 12.91 8.86 1.67
C ALA A 42 11.61 9.04 2.48
N PHE A 43 11.67 8.90 3.82
CA PHE A 43 10.46 8.85 4.65
C PHE A 43 10.38 9.93 5.73
N VAL A 44 11.45 10.24 6.46
CA VAL A 44 11.33 11.05 7.68
C VAL A 44 11.01 12.51 7.37
N GLY A 45 9.84 12.97 7.83
CA GLY A 45 9.35 14.33 7.54
C GLY A 45 8.80 14.50 6.11
N VAL A 46 8.70 13.41 5.34
CA VAL A 46 8.18 13.39 3.97
C VAL A 46 6.72 12.98 4.00
N ARG A 47 5.82 13.76 3.39
CA ARG A 47 4.40 13.39 3.31
C ARG A 47 4.25 12.14 2.43
N PRO A 48 3.28 11.25 2.70
CA PRO A 48 3.15 10.00 1.94
C PRO A 48 3.08 10.16 0.42
N VAL A 49 2.45 11.22 -0.08
CA VAL A 49 2.33 11.49 -1.52
C VAL A 49 3.61 12.08 -2.14
N ASP A 50 4.51 12.59 -1.31
CA ASP A 50 5.76 13.22 -1.71
C ASP A 50 6.95 12.23 -1.60
N VAL A 51 6.71 10.99 -1.13
CA VAL A 51 7.73 9.92 -1.09
C VAL A 51 8.17 9.56 -2.51
N ASP A 52 9.47 9.65 -2.76
CA ASP A 52 10.09 9.20 -4.00
C ASP A 52 10.23 7.67 -4.00
N ILE A 53 9.30 7.00 -4.66
CA ILE A 53 9.26 5.53 -4.78
C ILE A 53 10.42 4.96 -5.62
N ASP A 54 11.10 5.79 -6.42
CA ASP A 54 12.25 5.38 -7.22
C ASP A 54 13.58 5.55 -6.49
N SER A 55 13.56 6.17 -5.30
CA SER A 55 14.74 6.37 -4.47
C SER A 55 15.31 5.04 -3.95
N ALA A 56 16.62 5.01 -3.74
CA ALA A 56 17.29 3.86 -3.12
C ALA A 56 16.69 3.56 -1.74
N GLY A 57 16.43 4.60 -0.94
CA GLY A 57 15.84 4.49 0.40
C GLY A 57 14.47 3.82 0.41
N PHE A 58 13.59 4.18 -0.51
CA PHE A 58 12.29 3.53 -0.65
C PHE A 58 12.43 2.06 -1.03
N ARG A 59 13.26 1.75 -2.04
CA ARG A 59 13.42 0.39 -2.56
C ARG A 59 14.04 -0.59 -1.56
N VAL A 60 14.85 -0.10 -0.62
CA VAL A 60 15.43 -0.95 0.42
C VAL A 60 14.55 -1.08 1.66
N ALA A 61 13.65 -0.13 1.91
CA ALA A 61 12.83 -0.11 3.11
C ALA A 61 11.48 -0.82 2.94
N THR A 62 11.12 -1.66 3.92
CA THR A 62 9.84 -2.39 3.98
C THR A 62 9.24 -2.32 5.38
N PRO A 63 8.89 -1.13 5.89
CA PRO A 63 8.72 -0.85 7.30
C PRO A 63 7.27 -1.06 7.78
N LEU A 64 6.30 -1.35 6.88
CA LEU A 64 4.87 -1.28 7.19
C LEU A 64 4.44 -2.11 8.41
N LEU A 65 5.13 -3.21 8.72
CA LEU A 65 4.83 -4.07 9.87
C LEU A 65 5.57 -3.68 11.16
N GLU A 66 6.48 -2.72 11.05
CA GLU A 66 7.40 -2.31 12.13
C GLU A 66 7.10 -0.87 12.58
N LEU A 67 6.42 -0.10 11.74
CA LEU A 67 5.96 1.25 12.06
C LEU A 67 4.76 1.22 13.02
N PRO A 68 4.62 2.26 13.86
CA PRO A 68 3.36 2.54 14.56
C PRO A 68 2.18 2.61 13.60
N ALA A 69 0.99 2.21 14.07
CA ALA A 69 -0.18 1.99 13.22
C ALA A 69 -0.53 3.17 12.29
N HIS A 70 -0.51 4.39 12.81
CA HIS A 70 -0.82 5.59 12.02
C HIS A 70 0.25 5.88 10.94
N ALA A 71 1.52 5.63 11.23
CA ALA A 71 2.62 5.82 10.28
C ALA A 71 2.60 4.76 9.18
N ALA A 72 2.33 3.50 9.55
CA ALA A 72 2.11 2.41 8.60
C ALA A 72 0.92 2.70 7.67
N ALA A 73 -0.20 3.19 8.21
CA ALA A 73 -1.37 3.58 7.41
C ALA A 73 -1.06 4.74 6.46
N ALA A 74 -0.35 5.76 6.94
CA ALA A 74 0.07 6.89 6.13
C ALA A 74 0.97 6.43 4.97
N TYR A 75 2.01 5.65 5.24
CA TYR A 75 2.94 5.21 4.19
C TYR A 75 2.47 4.02 3.36
N LEU A 76 1.35 3.36 3.69
CA LEU A 76 0.78 2.34 2.83
C LEU A 76 0.51 2.85 1.40
N GLY A 77 0.11 4.12 1.24
CA GLY A 77 -0.16 4.76 -0.05
C GLY A 77 0.99 4.62 -1.06
N PRO A 78 2.22 5.12 -0.78
CA PRO A 78 3.34 4.96 -1.69
C PRO A 78 3.71 3.49 -2.00
N TYR A 79 3.51 2.54 -1.08
CA TYR A 79 3.66 1.10 -1.39
C TYR A 79 2.61 0.60 -2.39
N LEU A 80 1.35 1.03 -2.27
CA LEU A 80 0.31 0.72 -3.28
C LEU A 80 0.68 1.29 -4.65
N VAL A 81 1.23 2.51 -4.70
CA VAL A 81 1.71 3.12 -5.95
C VAL A 81 2.88 2.32 -6.53
N SER A 82 3.86 1.93 -5.71
CA SER A 82 5.03 1.15 -6.15
C SER A 82 4.61 -0.19 -6.75
N ILE A 83 3.71 -0.96 -6.14
CA ILE A 83 3.29 -2.26 -6.72
C ILE A 83 2.54 -2.09 -8.05
N LEU A 84 1.72 -1.04 -8.20
CA LEU A 84 1.03 -0.74 -9.45
C LEU A 84 2.01 -0.30 -10.55
N ARG A 85 3.03 0.49 -10.18
CA ARG A 85 4.10 0.89 -11.09
C ARG A 85 4.95 -0.30 -11.52
N GLY A 86 5.31 -1.18 -10.57
CA GLY A 86 6.01 -2.42 -10.82
C GLY A 86 5.25 -3.34 -11.78
N PHE A 87 3.93 -3.44 -11.63
CA PHE A 87 3.07 -4.16 -12.57
C PHE A 87 3.14 -3.58 -13.99
N GLN A 88 3.04 -2.25 -14.15
CA GLN A 88 3.16 -1.63 -15.49
C GLN A 88 4.51 -1.92 -16.14
N ILE A 89 5.59 -1.80 -15.37
CA ILE A 89 6.94 -2.05 -15.90
C ILE A 89 7.07 -3.53 -16.28
N GLN A 90 6.57 -4.44 -15.47
CA GLN A 90 6.57 -5.87 -15.78
C GLN A 90 5.80 -6.19 -17.07
N GLU A 91 4.65 -5.57 -17.31
CA GLU A 91 3.91 -5.71 -18.57
C GLU A 91 4.72 -5.21 -19.78
N GLU A 92 5.54 -4.17 -19.60
CA GLU A 92 6.40 -3.61 -20.64
C GLU A 92 7.67 -4.44 -20.90
N VAL A 93 8.32 -4.95 -19.84
CA VAL A 93 9.66 -5.58 -19.93
C VAL A 93 9.65 -7.10 -19.79
N GLY A 94 8.54 -7.69 -19.35
CA GLY A 94 8.32 -9.14 -19.23
C GLY A 94 8.86 -9.80 -17.96
N PHE A 95 9.34 -9.04 -16.96
CA PHE A 95 9.81 -9.58 -15.68
C PHE A 95 9.62 -8.59 -14.50
N PRO A 96 9.40 -9.08 -13.27
CA PRO A 96 9.26 -8.24 -12.08
C PRO A 96 10.59 -7.61 -11.65
N ILE A 97 10.58 -6.32 -11.29
CA ILE A 97 11.78 -5.55 -10.94
C ILE A 97 11.92 -5.19 -9.44
N GLU A 98 10.86 -5.36 -8.63
CA GLU A 98 10.83 -4.96 -7.20
C GLU A 98 10.19 -6.02 -6.30
N ILE A 99 10.70 -7.26 -6.37
CA ILE A 99 10.10 -8.42 -5.69
C ILE A 99 9.97 -8.21 -4.18
N LYS A 100 10.98 -7.61 -3.51
CA LYS A 100 10.94 -7.37 -2.06
C LYS A 100 9.76 -6.48 -1.65
N THR A 101 9.64 -5.31 -2.26
CA THR A 101 8.58 -4.33 -2.01
C THR A 101 7.21 -4.92 -2.33
N LEU A 102 7.13 -5.64 -3.45
CA LEU A 102 5.93 -6.36 -3.87
C LEU A 102 5.46 -7.37 -2.83
N SER A 103 6.32 -8.32 -2.45
CA SER A 103 6.00 -9.38 -1.50
C SER A 103 5.63 -8.81 -0.13
N HIS A 104 6.37 -7.80 0.36
CA HIS A 104 6.07 -7.16 1.63
C HIS A 104 4.69 -6.51 1.64
N THR A 105 4.36 -5.76 0.58
CA THR A 105 3.08 -5.07 0.47
C THR A 105 1.92 -6.05 0.38
N ILE A 106 2.04 -7.11 -0.44
CA ILE A 106 1.02 -8.15 -0.54
C ILE A 106 0.82 -8.85 0.81
N TYR A 107 1.91 -9.23 1.48
CA TYR A 107 1.84 -9.88 2.77
C TYR A 107 1.15 -9.00 3.83
N ALA A 108 1.49 -7.71 3.88
CA ALA A 108 0.82 -6.75 4.77
C ALA A 108 -0.69 -6.67 4.45
N LEU A 109 -1.07 -6.51 3.18
CA LEU A 109 -2.48 -6.43 2.78
C LEU A 109 -3.27 -7.72 3.05
N ALA A 110 -2.64 -8.88 2.87
CA ALA A 110 -3.26 -10.18 3.10
C ALA A 110 -3.40 -10.53 4.59
N SER A 111 -2.62 -9.88 5.45
CA SER A 111 -2.60 -10.11 6.89
C SER A 111 -3.82 -9.47 7.57
N PRO A 112 -4.70 -10.24 8.24
CA PRO A 112 -5.93 -9.70 8.82
C PRO A 112 -5.69 -8.56 9.81
N GLY A 113 -4.70 -8.71 10.71
CA GLY A 113 -4.39 -7.71 11.74
C GLY A 113 -3.85 -6.41 11.17
N PHE A 114 -3.11 -6.46 10.05
CA PHE A 114 -2.64 -5.23 9.40
C PHE A 114 -3.81 -4.37 8.92
N TRP A 115 -4.83 -4.97 8.32
CA TRP A 115 -6.01 -4.20 7.95
C TRP A 115 -6.81 -3.71 9.16
N THR A 116 -7.19 -4.62 10.07
CA THR A 116 -8.16 -4.30 11.13
C THR A 116 -7.57 -3.40 12.20
N ASP A 117 -6.31 -3.62 12.56
CA ASP A 117 -5.71 -3.04 13.76
C ASP A 117 -4.75 -1.90 13.40
N ILE A 118 -4.20 -1.92 12.17
CA ILE A 118 -3.20 -0.93 11.71
C ILE A 118 -3.81 0.04 10.69
N ALA A 119 -4.22 -0.41 9.51
CA ALA A 119 -4.57 0.50 8.42
C ALA A 119 -5.96 1.15 8.59
N SER A 120 -7.01 0.34 8.79
CA SER A 120 -8.40 0.83 8.79
C SER A 120 -8.66 1.98 9.78
N PRO A 121 -8.21 1.94 11.05
CA PRO A 121 -8.53 2.99 12.03
C PRO A 121 -8.00 4.39 11.65
N HIS A 122 -6.97 4.46 10.81
CA HIS A 122 -6.26 5.70 10.48
C HIS A 122 -6.53 6.21 9.05
N LEU A 123 -7.25 5.44 8.23
CA LEU A 123 -7.58 5.82 6.86
C LEU A 123 -9.00 6.38 6.77
N ASN A 124 -9.16 7.44 5.98
CA ASN A 124 -10.49 7.95 5.60
C ASN A 124 -11.14 7.06 4.52
N ASP A 125 -12.41 7.29 4.22
CA ASP A 125 -13.16 6.43 3.29
C ASP A 125 -12.66 6.49 1.85
N ALA A 126 -12.05 7.61 1.42
CA ALA A 126 -11.41 7.70 0.11
C ALA A 126 -10.19 6.77 0.03
N CYS A 127 -9.35 6.77 1.07
CA CYS A 127 -8.20 5.87 1.19
C CYS A 127 -8.63 4.40 1.21
N VAL A 128 -9.67 4.09 2.00
CA VAL A 128 -10.25 2.75 2.11
C VAL A 128 -10.80 2.25 0.77
N SER A 129 -11.50 3.12 0.04
CA SER A 129 -12.01 2.81 -1.29
C SER A 129 -10.89 2.50 -2.28
N ALA A 130 -9.86 3.36 -2.35
CA ALA A 130 -8.71 3.16 -3.22
C ALA A 130 -7.97 1.86 -2.89
N LEU A 131 -7.70 1.60 -1.61
CA LEU A 131 -7.11 0.35 -1.12
C LEU A 131 -7.91 -0.88 -1.60
N GLY A 132 -9.23 -0.87 -1.42
CA GLY A 132 -10.08 -1.98 -1.82
C GLY A 132 -10.09 -2.21 -3.34
N ARG A 133 -9.93 -1.15 -4.14
CA ARG A 133 -9.79 -1.27 -5.59
C ARG A 133 -8.43 -1.83 -6.00
N VAL A 134 -7.35 -1.41 -5.35
CA VAL A 134 -6.01 -1.99 -5.56
C VAL A 134 -5.99 -3.46 -5.16
N ALA A 135 -6.57 -3.83 -4.01
CA ALA A 135 -6.63 -5.22 -3.57
C ALA A 135 -7.38 -6.12 -4.57
N ARG A 136 -8.50 -5.64 -5.15
CA ARG A 136 -9.19 -6.37 -6.23
C ARG A 136 -8.32 -6.50 -7.48
N PHE A 137 -7.65 -5.42 -7.89
CA PHE A 137 -6.75 -5.43 -9.03
C PHE A 137 -5.64 -6.48 -8.86
N VAL A 138 -5.04 -6.58 -7.67
CA VAL A 138 -4.02 -7.58 -7.35
C VAL A 138 -4.57 -9.01 -7.42
N ILE A 139 -5.80 -9.25 -6.94
CA ILE A 139 -6.45 -10.57 -7.04
C ILE A 139 -6.70 -10.94 -8.51
N GLU A 140 -7.22 -10.00 -9.31
CA GLU A 140 -7.53 -10.21 -10.73
C GLU A 140 -6.28 -10.52 -11.56
N HIS A 141 -5.12 -9.97 -11.18
CA HIS A 141 -3.84 -10.16 -11.85
C HIS A 141 -2.86 -11.02 -11.02
N GLY A 142 -3.38 -11.95 -10.22
CA GLY A 142 -2.61 -12.69 -9.21
C GLY A 142 -1.34 -13.37 -9.74
N ASP A 143 -1.36 -13.88 -10.99
CA ASP A 143 -0.19 -14.50 -11.62
C ASP A 143 0.95 -13.49 -11.85
N ALA A 144 0.63 -12.27 -12.30
CA ALA A 144 1.61 -11.22 -12.52
C ALA A 144 2.23 -10.74 -11.19
N PHE A 145 1.41 -10.71 -10.14
CA PHE A 145 1.82 -10.31 -8.79
C PHE A 145 2.42 -11.46 -7.95
N LEU A 146 2.54 -12.67 -8.51
CA LEU A 146 3.06 -13.87 -7.83
C LEU A 146 2.34 -14.20 -6.52
N VAL A 147 1.02 -13.94 -6.46
CA VAL A 147 0.21 -14.08 -5.24
C VAL A 147 -0.08 -15.56 -4.97
N SER A 148 0.24 -16.03 -3.77
CA SER A 148 -0.12 -17.38 -3.32
C SER A 148 -1.62 -17.52 -3.02
N LYS A 149 -2.13 -18.76 -2.99
CA LYS A 149 -3.53 -19.04 -2.62
C LYS A 149 -3.90 -18.52 -1.24
N GLU A 150 -2.95 -18.49 -0.31
CA GLU A 150 -3.19 -17.96 1.04
C GLU A 150 -3.33 -16.45 1.02
N GLU A 151 -2.45 -15.75 0.32
CA GLU A 151 -2.50 -14.30 0.13
C GLU A 151 -3.77 -13.88 -0.62
N THR A 152 -4.18 -14.62 -1.65
CA THR A 152 -5.45 -14.37 -2.36
C THR A 152 -6.63 -14.38 -1.38
N ARG A 153 -6.72 -15.38 -0.50
CA ARG A 153 -7.78 -15.45 0.52
C ARG A 153 -7.71 -14.29 1.52
N GLY A 154 -6.50 -13.84 1.85
CA GLY A 154 -6.25 -12.66 2.68
C GLY A 154 -6.80 -11.39 2.03
N LEU A 155 -6.41 -11.15 0.78
CA LEU A 155 -6.88 -10.00 -0.01
C LEU A 155 -8.40 -10.03 -0.21
N GLU A 156 -9.00 -11.20 -0.45
CA GLU A 156 -10.46 -11.33 -0.53
C GLU A 156 -11.16 -10.97 0.80
N ARG A 157 -10.56 -11.32 1.94
CA ARG A 157 -11.07 -10.91 3.27
C ARG A 157 -10.98 -9.41 3.45
N LEU A 158 -9.85 -8.80 3.04
CA LEU A 158 -9.67 -7.35 3.02
C LEU A 158 -10.77 -6.69 2.18
N VAL A 159 -10.97 -7.13 0.94
CA VAL A 159 -12.00 -6.58 0.04
C VAL A 159 -13.39 -6.64 0.67
N ARG A 160 -13.78 -7.79 1.25
CA ARG A 160 -15.08 -7.91 1.95
C ARG A 160 -15.18 -6.97 3.15
N SER A 161 -14.07 -6.73 3.85
CA SER A 161 -14.03 -5.83 5.02
C SER A 161 -14.17 -4.37 4.61
N VAL A 162 -13.48 -3.96 3.54
CA VAL A 162 -13.63 -2.65 2.90
C VAL A 162 -15.08 -2.43 2.47
N ASP A 163 -15.69 -3.40 1.80
CA ASP A 163 -17.08 -3.28 1.34
C ASP A 163 -18.07 -3.10 2.48
N ARG A 164 -17.90 -3.84 3.59
CA ARG A 164 -18.74 -3.66 4.79
C ARG A 164 -18.58 -2.28 5.42
N ARG A 165 -17.36 -1.74 5.41
CA ARG A 165 -17.09 -0.41 5.97
C ARG A 165 -17.73 0.70 5.13
N LEU A 166 -17.61 0.62 3.80
CA LEU A 166 -18.12 1.65 2.88
C LEU A 166 -19.62 1.54 2.63
N LYS A 167 -20.19 0.34 2.81
CA LYS A 167 -21.63 0.07 2.70
C LYS A 167 -22.11 -0.65 3.96
N PRO A 168 -22.17 0.04 5.11
CA PRO A 168 -22.76 -0.54 6.29
C PRO A 168 -24.23 -0.84 5.98
N SER A 169 -24.62 -2.11 5.99
CA SER A 169 -25.99 -2.55 5.71
C SER A 169 -26.96 -1.81 6.64
N GLY A 170 -27.61 -0.74 6.18
CA GLY A 170 -28.48 0.09 7.02
C GLY A 170 -28.77 1.53 6.56
N SER A 171 -28.76 1.81 5.26
CA SER A 171 -29.31 3.08 4.74
C SER A 171 -30.40 2.76 3.72
N HIS A 172 -31.57 2.41 4.26
CA HIS A 172 -32.85 2.46 3.56
C HIS A 172 -33.54 3.78 3.90
#